data_AF-A0A2H5B9E3-F1
#
_entry.id   AF-A0A2H5B9E3-F1
#
_cell.length_a   1.000
_cell.length_b   1.000
_cell.length_c   1.000
_cell.angle_alpha   90.00
_cell.angle_beta   90.00
_cell.angle_gamma   90.00
#
_symmetry.space_group_name_H-M   'P 1'
#
loop_
_entity.id
_entity.type
_entity.pdbx_description
1 polymer ?
#
loop_
_entity_poly.entity_id
_entity_poly.type
_entity_poly.pdbx_seq_one_letter_code
_entity_poly.pdbx_strand_id
1 'polypeptide(L)'
;MSQPRRTPRRRAWTVLALPALGCLLAACSADPTPAGRAGAAAPAGSTGSAAAAAASPTPTGPPGTLFDTFRYSGADDPQLAAHGWQVRTDGGTPGIKDTWSPAGASFPADSTAQGGRILQLRATTDGTKQGTRQTEVSTTGTAFKNGTFAARIYLGDEPASGKNGDHIVQSFSAISPDDTSANYSELDYEYMANGGWGSVGPQLDTTSWFKSDPPDRVTHALKQHLKGWHTMMVTAVNGKATYTLDGKELFTSNGKYVPRESMDVHFSDWFIDLPFTGAARNWDMKINWFYYKAGEAVSPADVQKTVDGFYAAGTDYVNTVPKS
;
A
#
# COMPACT_ATOMS: atom_id res chain seq x y z
N MET A 1 5.10 -18.04 -25.26
CA MET A 1 6.30 -17.53 -24.57
C MET A 1 6.00 -17.54 -23.08
N SER A 2 6.72 -18.33 -22.29
CA SER A 2 6.43 -18.52 -20.87
C SER A 2 6.85 -17.29 -20.07
N GLN A 3 5.95 -16.75 -19.24
CA GLN A 3 6.33 -15.76 -18.23
C GLN A 3 7.35 -16.39 -17.25
N PRO A 4 8.29 -15.59 -16.72
CA PRO A 4 9.26 -16.09 -15.76
C PRO A 4 8.56 -16.63 -14.51
N ARG A 5 9.00 -17.80 -14.04
CA ARG A 5 8.49 -18.42 -12.80
C ARG A 5 8.69 -17.45 -11.63
N ARG A 6 7.60 -17.06 -10.96
CA ARG A 6 7.66 -16.31 -9.69
C ARG A 6 8.34 -17.20 -8.64
N THR A 7 9.22 -16.61 -7.83
CA THR A 7 9.88 -17.30 -6.69
C THR A 7 9.13 -16.93 -5.41
N PRO A 8 8.92 -17.88 -4.48
CA PRO A 8 8.08 -17.65 -3.31
C PRO A 8 8.63 -16.54 -2.43
N ARG A 9 7.76 -15.57 -2.09
CA ARG A 9 8.07 -14.46 -1.17
C ARG A 9 8.06 -15.01 0.26
N ARG A 10 9.23 -15.20 0.89
CA ARG A 10 9.31 -15.56 2.32
C ARG A 10 9.36 -14.29 3.16
N ARG A 11 8.30 -14.00 3.92
CA ARG A 11 8.31 -13.00 4.99
C ARG A 11 9.32 -13.42 6.07
N ALA A 12 10.41 -12.69 6.23
CA ALA A 12 11.29 -12.82 7.39
C ALA A 12 10.70 -11.98 8.54
N TRP A 13 10.10 -12.62 9.53
CA TRP A 13 9.67 -11.95 10.76
C TRP A 13 10.91 -11.74 11.63
N THR A 14 11.45 -10.52 11.67
CA THR A 14 12.48 -10.18 12.65
C THR A 14 11.80 -9.83 13.97
N VAL A 15 11.79 -10.78 14.91
CA VAL A 15 11.43 -10.51 16.31
C VAL A 15 12.58 -9.72 16.92
N LEU A 16 12.39 -8.41 17.12
CA LEU A 16 13.29 -7.60 17.94
C LEU A 16 13.11 -7.99 19.41
N ALA A 17 14.09 -8.72 19.95
CA ALA A 17 14.22 -8.92 21.39
C ALA A 17 14.76 -7.63 22.02
N LEU A 18 13.97 -7.01 22.91
CA LEU A 18 14.42 -5.92 23.78
C LEU A 18 15.39 -6.48 24.84
N PRO A 19 16.58 -5.89 25.06
CA PRO A 19 17.39 -6.22 26.22
C PRO A 19 16.86 -5.46 27.44
N ALA A 20 16.44 -6.20 28.46
CA ALA A 20 16.23 -5.69 29.80
C ALA A 20 17.59 -5.38 30.45
N LEU A 21 17.88 -4.11 30.71
CA LEU A 21 19.07 -3.71 31.47
C LEU A 21 18.67 -3.59 32.96
N GLY A 22 19.20 -4.50 33.77
CA GLY A 22 19.01 -4.54 35.22
C GLY A 22 19.78 -3.44 35.94
N CYS A 23 19.10 -2.77 36.87
CA CYS A 23 19.72 -1.86 37.83
C CYS A 23 20.50 -2.66 38.89
N LEU A 24 21.78 -2.35 39.04
CA LEU A 24 22.63 -2.82 40.14
C LEU A 24 22.49 -1.89 41.35
N LEU A 25 22.17 -2.49 42.50
CA LEU A 25 22.27 -1.90 43.84
C LEU A 25 23.74 -1.76 44.24
N ALA A 26 24.09 -0.62 44.82
CA ALA A 26 25.24 -0.49 45.72
C ALA A 26 24.86 0.46 46.87
N ALA A 27 24.85 -0.08 48.08
CA ALA A 27 24.70 0.64 49.33
C ALA A 27 26.09 0.97 49.89
N CYS A 28 26.24 2.15 50.52
CA CYS A 28 27.19 2.41 51.59
C CYS A 28 26.64 3.56 52.47
N SER A 29 26.79 3.36 53.78
CA SER A 29 26.12 4.01 54.90
C SER A 29 26.98 5.12 55.54
N ALA A 30 26.34 6.09 56.23
CA ALA A 30 26.77 6.61 57.55
C ALA A 30 25.83 7.74 58.06
N ASP A 31 25.20 7.49 59.21
CA ASP A 31 24.57 8.44 60.16
C ASP A 31 25.66 9.10 61.07
N PRO A 32 25.43 10.10 62.00
CA PRO A 32 24.18 10.32 62.79
C PRO A 32 23.79 11.76 63.30
N THR A 33 22.49 11.92 63.60
CA THR A 33 21.78 12.59 64.77
C THR A 33 21.98 14.10 65.12
N PRO A 34 21.18 14.72 66.05
CA PRO A 34 19.71 14.93 66.02
C PRO A 34 19.25 16.35 66.49
N ALA A 35 17.92 16.56 66.51
CA ALA A 35 17.13 17.48 67.35
C ALA A 35 16.70 18.87 66.80
N GLY A 36 15.39 19.13 66.85
CA GLY A 36 14.78 20.45 66.66
C GLY A 36 13.25 20.37 66.53
N ARG A 37 12.52 20.98 67.46
CA ARG A 37 11.09 20.77 67.79
C ARG A 37 10.18 21.85 67.17
N ALA A 38 8.89 21.48 67.00
CA ALA A 38 7.67 22.30 67.04
C ALA A 38 7.14 23.00 65.76
N GLY A 39 5.81 22.89 65.56
CA GLY A 39 4.99 23.92 64.92
C GLY A 39 3.90 23.41 63.97
N ALA A 40 2.64 23.55 64.36
CA ALA A 40 1.44 23.15 63.63
C ALA A 40 1.03 24.12 62.50
N ALA A 41 0.34 23.63 61.45
CA ALA A 41 -0.95 24.17 60.93
C ALA A 41 -1.43 23.46 59.64
N ALA A 42 -2.76 23.42 59.52
CA ALA A 42 -3.70 22.82 58.56
C ALA A 42 -3.37 22.77 57.03
N PRO A 43 -4.06 21.88 56.26
CA PRO A 43 -3.83 21.68 54.82
C PRO A 43 -4.62 22.69 53.97
N ALA A 44 -3.96 23.25 52.95
CA ALA A 44 -4.61 23.96 51.85
C ALA A 44 -4.49 23.10 50.59
N GLY A 45 -5.63 22.93 49.91
CA GLY A 45 -5.77 22.01 48.78
C GLY A 45 -4.85 22.30 47.61
N SER A 46 -4.35 21.22 47.01
CA SER A 46 -3.94 21.21 45.62
C SER A 46 -4.72 20.09 44.92
N THR A 47 -5.72 20.48 44.14
CA THR A 47 -6.34 19.62 43.14
C THR A 47 -5.29 19.23 42.12
N GLY A 48 -4.67 18.08 42.31
CA GLY A 48 -3.87 17.42 41.29
C GLY A 48 -4.79 17.05 40.14
N SER A 49 -4.76 17.85 39.08
CA SER A 49 -5.34 17.48 37.79
C SER A 49 -4.57 16.27 37.28
N ALA A 50 -5.15 15.08 37.48
CA ALA A 50 -4.71 13.89 36.77
C ALA A 50 -5.01 14.14 35.29
N ALA A 51 -3.95 14.39 34.52
CA ALA A 51 -4.02 14.41 33.07
C ALA A 51 -4.66 13.10 32.62
N ALA A 52 -5.90 13.19 32.13
CA ALA A 52 -6.56 12.09 31.47
C ALA A 52 -5.65 11.67 30.31
N ALA A 53 -5.11 10.45 30.37
CA ALA A 53 -4.50 9.80 29.24
C ALA A 53 -5.51 9.87 28.09
N ALA A 54 -5.19 10.64 27.05
CA ALA A 54 -6.02 10.73 25.87
C ALA A 54 -6.19 9.31 25.31
N ALA A 55 -7.39 8.77 25.43
CA ALA A 55 -7.74 7.52 24.79
C ALA A 55 -7.46 7.68 23.29
N SER A 56 -6.70 6.75 22.71
CA SER A 56 -6.48 6.69 21.27
C SER A 56 -7.84 6.75 20.56
N PRO A 57 -8.02 7.60 19.53
CA PRO A 57 -9.29 7.69 18.84
C PRO A 57 -9.68 6.29 18.35
N THR A 58 -10.87 5.83 18.78
CA THR A 58 -11.47 4.61 18.21
C THR A 58 -11.68 4.86 16.73
N PRO A 59 -11.40 3.90 15.82
CA PRO A 59 -11.56 4.14 14.39
C PRO A 59 -12.99 4.63 14.09
N THR A 60 -13.11 5.89 13.68
CA THR A 60 -14.40 6.49 13.32
C THR A 60 -14.63 6.32 11.83
N GLY A 61 -15.68 5.62 11.43
CA GLY A 61 -16.07 5.49 10.03
C GLY A 61 -17.16 4.43 9.82
N PRO A 62 -17.70 4.31 8.61
CA PRO A 62 -18.67 3.25 8.27
C PRO A 62 -18.08 1.87 8.59
N PRO A 63 -18.85 0.88 9.08
CA PRO A 63 -18.33 -0.47 9.35
C PRO A 63 -17.74 -1.14 8.10
N GLY A 64 -16.67 -1.92 8.29
CA GLY A 64 -16.04 -2.67 7.20
C GLY A 64 -15.30 -1.79 6.19
N THR A 65 -14.91 -0.57 6.55
CA THR A 65 -14.26 0.38 5.66
C THR A 65 -12.80 0.56 6.02
N LEU A 66 -11.94 0.54 5.01
CA LEU A 66 -10.60 1.11 5.09
C LEU A 66 -10.51 2.30 4.14
N PHE A 67 -9.97 3.42 4.60
CA PHE A 67 -9.69 4.59 3.79
C PHE A 67 -8.35 5.19 4.21
N ASP A 68 -7.54 5.63 3.24
CA ASP A 68 -6.25 6.26 3.50
C ASP A 68 -5.92 7.29 2.39
N THR A 69 -5.53 8.51 2.78
CA THR A 69 -5.09 9.59 1.87
C THR A 69 -3.57 9.70 1.75
N PHE A 70 -2.84 8.78 2.39
CA PHE A 70 -1.38 8.70 2.42
C PHE A 70 -0.69 9.96 2.99
N ARG A 71 -1.27 10.55 4.03
CA ARG A 71 -0.64 11.67 4.77
C ARG A 71 0.41 11.19 5.76
N TYR A 72 1.54 10.76 5.22
CA TYR A 72 2.71 10.36 6.00
C TYR A 72 3.88 11.32 5.77
N SER A 73 4.82 11.34 6.71
CA SER A 73 6.04 12.16 6.63
C SER A 73 7.17 11.49 5.82
N GLY A 74 7.14 10.16 5.69
CA GLY A 74 8.18 9.38 5.00
C GLY A 74 7.92 7.87 5.07
N ALA A 75 8.79 7.10 4.41
CA ALA A 75 8.73 5.63 4.41
C ALA A 75 8.89 5.00 5.81
N ASP A 76 9.60 5.69 6.71
CA ASP A 76 9.84 5.27 8.09
C ASP A 76 8.85 5.91 9.10
N ASP A 77 7.79 6.56 8.60
CA ASP A 77 6.77 7.13 9.47
C ASP A 77 6.09 6.01 10.28
N PRO A 78 6.11 6.05 11.64
CA PRO A 78 5.49 5.00 12.44
C PRO A 78 3.98 4.87 12.20
N GLN A 79 3.29 5.93 11.75
CA GLN A 79 1.87 5.87 11.39
C GLN A 79 1.63 5.03 10.14
N LEU A 80 2.58 5.00 9.18
CA LEU A 80 2.46 4.16 7.98
C LEU A 80 2.33 2.69 8.37
N ALA A 81 3.25 2.22 9.24
CA ALA A 81 3.22 0.86 9.77
C ALA A 81 2.00 0.61 10.68
N ALA A 82 1.65 1.57 11.55
CA ALA A 82 0.49 1.46 12.44
C ALA A 82 -0.84 1.37 11.66
N HIS A 83 -0.91 2.00 10.49
CA HIS A 83 -2.05 1.95 9.58
C HIS A 83 -2.07 0.71 8.68
N GLY A 84 -1.08 -0.18 8.83
CA GLY A 84 -1.01 -1.45 8.14
C GLY A 84 -0.42 -1.34 6.75
N TRP A 85 0.49 -0.39 6.49
CA TRP A 85 1.26 -0.31 5.25
C TRP A 85 2.73 -0.65 5.50
N GLN A 86 3.39 -1.21 4.50
CA GLN A 86 4.83 -1.42 4.47
C GLN A 86 5.40 -1.00 3.11
N VAL A 87 6.59 -0.42 3.13
CA VAL A 87 7.39 -0.23 1.92
C VAL A 87 8.25 -1.48 1.70
N ARG A 88 8.28 -1.98 0.47
CA ARG A 88 9.02 -3.19 0.15
C ARG A 88 10.52 -2.97 0.31
N THR A 89 11.16 -3.88 1.06
CA THR A 89 12.61 -3.90 1.29
C THR A 89 13.27 -5.21 0.86
N ASP A 90 12.47 -6.23 0.58
CA ASP A 90 12.94 -7.55 0.16
C ASP A 90 13.03 -7.68 -1.37
N GLY A 91 13.92 -8.58 -1.81
CA GLY A 91 14.06 -8.92 -3.21
C GLY A 91 12.92 -9.79 -3.75
N GLY A 92 13.16 -10.45 -4.87
CA GLY A 92 12.19 -11.37 -5.49
C GLY A 92 11.49 -10.81 -6.73
N THR A 93 10.44 -11.50 -7.15
CA THR A 93 9.69 -11.25 -8.38
C THR A 93 8.37 -10.48 -8.10
N PRO A 94 7.75 -9.85 -9.10
CA PRO A 94 8.20 -9.68 -10.49
C PRO A 94 9.32 -8.64 -10.63
N GLY A 95 9.68 -8.33 -11.88
CA GLY A 95 10.62 -7.28 -12.25
C GLY A 95 12.10 -7.67 -12.20
N ILE A 96 12.97 -6.66 -12.26
CA ILE A 96 14.42 -6.87 -12.23
C ILE A 96 14.83 -7.36 -10.84
N LYS A 97 15.24 -8.62 -10.76
CA LYS A 97 15.59 -9.31 -9.51
C LYS A 97 16.54 -8.47 -8.63
N ASP A 98 16.29 -8.41 -7.33
CA ASP A 98 17.15 -7.75 -6.33
C ASP A 98 17.33 -6.22 -6.54
N THR A 99 16.33 -5.55 -7.12
CA THR A 99 16.35 -4.09 -7.32
C THR A 99 15.20 -3.35 -6.62
N TRP A 100 14.36 -4.06 -5.87
CA TRP A 100 13.33 -3.42 -5.04
C TRP A 100 13.96 -2.60 -3.93
N SER A 101 13.47 -1.38 -3.72
CA SER A 101 14.07 -0.42 -2.81
C SER A 101 13.02 0.49 -2.18
N PRO A 102 13.13 0.81 -0.88
CA PRO A 102 12.22 1.75 -0.25
C PRO A 102 12.48 3.21 -0.66
N ALA A 103 13.65 3.51 -1.23
CA ALA A 103 14.08 4.88 -1.54
C ALA A 103 13.20 5.60 -2.57
N GLY A 104 12.41 4.88 -3.36
CA GLY A 104 11.48 5.47 -4.32
C GLY A 104 10.09 5.77 -3.74
N ALA A 105 9.77 5.34 -2.51
CA ALA A 105 8.51 5.64 -1.86
C ALA A 105 8.61 6.97 -1.10
N SER A 106 7.71 7.90 -1.39
CA SER A 106 7.67 9.22 -0.74
C SER A 106 6.25 9.77 -0.67
N PHE A 107 6.05 10.81 0.16
CA PHE A 107 4.72 11.37 0.43
C PHE A 107 4.64 12.90 0.18
N PRO A 108 4.95 13.37 -1.05
CA PRO A 108 5.05 14.79 -1.32
C PRO A 108 3.68 15.49 -1.41
N ALA A 109 3.73 16.82 -1.40
CA ALA A 109 2.60 17.63 -1.82
C ALA A 109 2.37 17.50 -3.33
N ASP A 110 1.11 17.42 -3.75
CA ASP A 110 0.73 17.49 -5.17
C ASP A 110 -0.58 18.26 -5.28
N SER A 111 -0.54 19.46 -5.88
CA SER A 111 -1.71 20.32 -6.03
C SER A 111 -2.76 19.78 -7.01
N THR A 112 -2.42 18.75 -7.78
CA THR A 112 -3.36 18.09 -8.70
C THR A 112 -4.13 16.94 -8.02
N ALA A 113 -3.72 16.55 -6.82
CA ALA A 113 -4.39 15.54 -6.01
C ALA A 113 -5.43 16.17 -5.06
N GLN A 114 -6.53 15.46 -4.80
CA GLN A 114 -7.50 15.89 -3.80
C GLN A 114 -6.82 15.91 -2.42
N GLY A 115 -7.01 17.00 -1.68
CA GLY A 115 -6.34 17.19 -0.37
C GLY A 115 -4.84 17.50 -0.43
N GLY A 116 -4.22 17.57 -1.62
CA GLY A 116 -2.88 18.12 -1.81
C GLY A 116 -1.70 17.24 -1.38
N ARG A 117 -1.92 15.93 -1.22
CA ARG A 117 -0.91 14.93 -0.82
C ARG A 117 -1.12 13.63 -1.59
N ILE A 118 -0.02 12.90 -1.78
CA ILE A 118 0.02 11.62 -2.49
C ILE A 118 1.01 10.67 -1.83
N LEU A 119 0.82 9.37 -2.02
CA LEU A 119 1.91 8.41 -2.09
C LEU A 119 2.51 8.47 -3.50
N GLN A 120 3.82 8.66 -3.61
CA GLN A 120 4.55 8.56 -4.87
C GLN A 120 5.45 7.32 -4.83
N LEU A 121 5.37 6.52 -5.88
CA LEU A 121 6.28 5.40 -6.15
C LEU A 121 7.15 5.77 -7.35
N ARG A 122 8.44 5.92 -7.11
CA ARG A 122 9.42 6.19 -8.15
C ARG A 122 10.21 4.94 -8.53
N ALA A 123 10.18 4.55 -9.80
CA ALA A 123 11.12 3.59 -10.36
C ALA A 123 12.24 4.31 -11.13
N THR A 124 13.48 3.86 -11.01
CA THR A 124 14.64 4.48 -11.68
C THR A 124 15.43 3.45 -12.47
N THR A 125 15.96 3.82 -13.63
CA THR A 125 16.85 2.93 -14.41
C THR A 125 17.79 3.70 -15.31
N ASP A 126 19.02 3.21 -15.45
CA ASP A 126 19.95 3.59 -16.52
C ASP A 126 20.07 2.48 -17.60
N GLY A 127 19.30 1.40 -17.46
CA GLY A 127 19.37 0.19 -18.28
C GLY A 127 20.28 -0.92 -17.74
N THR A 128 20.98 -0.70 -16.64
CA THR A 128 21.78 -1.72 -15.96
C THR A 128 21.09 -2.18 -14.68
N LYS A 129 21.29 -3.44 -14.28
CA LYS A 129 20.78 -3.95 -12.99
C LYS A 129 21.20 -3.06 -11.80
N GLN A 130 22.45 -2.57 -11.82
CA GLN A 130 23.00 -1.76 -10.74
C GLN A 130 22.37 -0.36 -10.67
N GLY A 131 22.00 0.22 -11.81
CA GLY A 131 21.30 1.50 -11.89
C GLY A 131 19.77 1.41 -11.79
N THR A 132 19.22 0.19 -11.75
CA THR A 132 17.77 -0.02 -11.61
C THR A 132 17.32 -0.06 -10.16
N ARG A 133 16.25 0.66 -9.85
CA ARG A 133 15.49 0.56 -8.60
C ARG A 133 13.99 0.50 -8.92
N GLN A 134 13.27 -0.37 -8.24
CA GLN A 134 11.82 -0.56 -8.35
C GLN A 134 11.19 -0.32 -6.98
N THR A 135 9.94 0.11 -6.95
CA THR A 135 9.29 0.53 -5.69
C THR A 135 7.91 -0.10 -5.55
N GLU A 136 7.62 -0.64 -4.37
CA GLU A 136 6.33 -1.21 -4.02
C GLU A 136 5.95 -0.79 -2.60
N VAL A 137 4.69 -0.46 -2.40
CA VAL A 137 4.06 -0.29 -1.09
C VAL A 137 2.89 -1.26 -1.01
N SER A 138 2.81 -2.01 0.08
CA SER A 138 1.77 -3.02 0.27
C SER A 138 1.15 -2.93 1.64
N THR A 139 -0.04 -3.51 1.79
CA THR A 139 -0.65 -3.65 3.10
C THR A 139 0.02 -4.75 3.93
N THR A 140 -0.20 -4.69 5.24
CA THR A 140 0.14 -5.72 6.22
C THR A 140 -1.00 -5.84 7.23
N GLY A 141 -1.28 -7.07 7.65
CA GLY A 141 -2.18 -7.32 8.79
C GLY A 141 -3.67 -7.07 8.56
N THR A 142 -4.09 -6.53 7.42
CA THR A 142 -5.50 -6.44 7.03
C THR A 142 -5.83 -7.54 6.04
N ALA A 143 -6.79 -8.39 6.40
CA ALA A 143 -7.21 -9.53 5.59
C ALA A 143 -8.29 -9.09 4.57
N PHE A 144 -7.88 -8.56 3.42
CA PHE A 144 -8.82 -8.19 2.37
C PHE A 144 -9.29 -9.42 1.60
N LYS A 145 -10.60 -9.57 1.35
CA LYS A 145 -11.10 -10.68 0.53
C LYS A 145 -12.19 -10.21 -0.42
N ASN A 146 -13.46 -10.44 -0.07
CA ASN A 146 -14.60 -9.98 -0.87
C ASN A 146 -14.90 -8.52 -0.54
N GLY A 147 -15.33 -7.74 -1.52
CA GLY A 147 -15.67 -6.33 -1.33
C GLY A 147 -15.36 -5.44 -2.53
N THR A 148 -15.47 -4.14 -2.32
CA THR A 148 -15.08 -3.11 -3.29
C THR A 148 -13.74 -2.52 -2.89
N PHE A 149 -12.77 -2.61 -3.79
CA PHE A 149 -11.44 -2.02 -3.70
C PHE A 149 -11.38 -0.86 -4.70
N ALA A 150 -10.98 0.33 -4.27
CA ALA A 150 -10.84 1.48 -5.14
C ALA A 150 -9.58 2.28 -4.80
N ALA A 151 -8.91 2.79 -5.83
CA ALA A 151 -7.78 3.68 -5.67
C ALA A 151 -7.81 4.79 -6.72
N ARG A 152 -7.39 5.99 -6.31
CA ARG A 152 -7.18 7.13 -7.21
C ARG A 152 -5.71 7.20 -7.56
N ILE A 153 -5.37 6.89 -8.80
CA ILE A 153 -4.00 6.65 -9.25
C ILE A 153 -3.67 7.58 -10.42
N TYR A 154 -2.51 8.22 -10.39
CA TYR A 154 -1.92 8.88 -11.54
C TYR A 154 -0.99 7.90 -12.25
N LEU A 155 -1.23 7.70 -13.55
CA LEU A 155 -0.35 6.93 -14.43
C LEU A 155 0.46 7.86 -15.33
N GLY A 156 1.71 7.50 -15.60
CA GLY A 156 2.57 8.17 -16.59
C GLY A 156 2.65 7.39 -17.90
N ASP A 157 2.66 8.09 -19.04
CA ASP A 157 2.95 7.51 -20.37
C ASP A 157 4.44 7.57 -20.75
N GLU A 158 5.21 8.33 -19.98
CA GLU A 158 6.62 8.62 -20.20
C GLU A 158 7.30 8.85 -18.84
N PRO A 159 8.63 8.67 -18.74
CA PRO A 159 9.32 8.95 -17.49
C PRO A 159 9.21 10.44 -17.16
N ALA A 160 9.12 10.77 -15.86
CA ALA A 160 9.20 12.13 -15.36
C ALA A 160 10.53 12.85 -15.74
N SER A 161 11.57 12.07 -16.06
CA SER A 161 12.82 12.58 -16.64
C SER A 161 13.56 11.50 -17.42
N GLY A 162 14.33 11.92 -18.43
CA GLY A 162 15.10 11.01 -19.29
C GLY A 162 14.32 10.58 -20.54
N LYS A 163 14.92 9.69 -21.35
CA LYS A 163 14.37 9.24 -22.63
C LYS A 163 13.25 8.21 -22.40
N ASN A 164 12.11 8.32 -23.08
CA ASN A 164 11.04 7.32 -22.99
C ASN A 164 11.40 5.98 -23.68
N GLY A 165 10.66 4.91 -23.36
CA GLY A 165 10.69 3.62 -24.05
C GLY A 165 10.69 2.42 -23.12
N ASP A 166 11.05 2.57 -21.84
CA ASP A 166 11.15 1.42 -20.92
C ASP A 166 9.83 0.64 -20.83
N HIS A 167 9.91 -0.69 -20.77
CA HIS A 167 8.78 -1.57 -20.48
C HIS A 167 8.46 -1.54 -18.97
N ILE A 168 7.91 -0.40 -18.53
CA ILE A 168 7.45 -0.16 -17.18
C ILE A 168 6.06 -0.79 -16.97
N VAL A 169 5.80 -1.26 -15.75
CA VAL A 169 4.48 -1.62 -15.25
C VAL A 169 4.17 -0.76 -14.03
N GLN A 170 3.08 0.00 -14.13
CA GLN A 170 2.46 0.73 -13.03
C GLN A 170 1.23 -0.06 -12.59
N SER A 171 1.26 -0.64 -11.40
CA SER A 171 0.28 -1.65 -10.97
C SER A 171 -0.40 -1.36 -9.65
N PHE A 172 -1.68 -1.77 -9.60
CA PHE A 172 -2.50 -1.87 -8.41
C PHE A 172 -3.11 -3.26 -8.35
N SER A 173 -2.84 -4.00 -7.29
CA SER A 173 -3.34 -5.37 -7.16
C SER A 173 -3.83 -5.70 -5.75
N ALA A 174 -4.69 -6.71 -5.69
CA ALA A 174 -4.93 -7.49 -4.48
C ALA A 174 -4.45 -8.92 -4.74
N ILE A 175 -3.47 -9.40 -3.98
CA ILE A 175 -2.75 -10.66 -4.24
C ILE A 175 -2.63 -11.50 -2.97
N SER A 176 -2.74 -12.82 -3.10
CA SER A 176 -2.44 -13.76 -2.01
C SER A 176 -1.02 -13.57 -1.46
N PRO A 177 -0.81 -13.70 -0.14
CA PRO A 177 0.51 -13.56 0.47
C PRO A 177 1.50 -14.68 0.08
N ASP A 178 0.99 -15.83 -0.37
CA ASP A 178 1.77 -16.99 -0.81
C ASP A 178 1.35 -17.38 -2.24
N ASP A 179 2.29 -17.31 -3.18
CA ASP A 179 2.06 -17.66 -4.58
C ASP A 179 1.87 -19.17 -4.80
N THR A 180 2.22 -20.00 -3.82
CA THR A 180 2.02 -21.46 -3.85
C THR A 180 0.68 -21.91 -3.23
N SER A 181 -0.11 -20.98 -2.69
CA SER A 181 -1.38 -21.30 -2.05
C SER A 181 -2.32 -22.06 -2.99
N ALA A 182 -2.93 -23.13 -2.49
CA ALA A 182 -3.98 -23.86 -3.21
C ALA A 182 -5.20 -22.95 -3.52
N ASN A 183 -5.35 -21.87 -2.75
CA ASN A 183 -6.39 -20.86 -2.89
C ASN A 183 -5.89 -19.54 -3.50
N TYR A 184 -4.73 -19.57 -4.18
CA TYR A 184 -4.16 -18.39 -4.83
C TYR A 184 -5.22 -17.56 -5.54
N SER A 185 -5.20 -16.27 -5.24
CA SER A 185 -6.12 -15.28 -5.75
C SER A 185 -5.31 -14.02 -6.03
N GLU A 186 -5.48 -13.46 -7.22
CA GLU A 186 -4.86 -12.18 -7.58
C GLU A 186 -5.81 -11.44 -8.52
N LEU A 187 -6.01 -10.16 -8.24
CA LEU A 187 -6.83 -9.23 -9.02
C LEU A 187 -5.93 -8.04 -9.36
N ASP A 188 -5.60 -7.86 -10.64
CA ASP A 188 -4.57 -6.92 -11.07
C ASP A 188 -5.13 -5.84 -12.00
N TYR A 189 -4.59 -4.64 -11.83
CA TYR A 189 -4.39 -3.66 -12.89
C TYR A 189 -2.88 -3.56 -13.18
N GLU A 190 -2.46 -3.80 -14.42
CA GLU A 190 -1.09 -3.57 -14.89
C GLU A 190 -1.11 -2.61 -16.09
N TYR A 191 -0.67 -1.36 -15.88
CA TYR A 191 -0.53 -0.39 -16.97
C TYR A 191 0.88 -0.39 -17.55
N MET A 192 0.97 -0.60 -18.86
CA MET A 192 2.21 -0.66 -19.63
C MET A 192 2.21 0.41 -20.71
N ALA A 193 2.79 1.57 -20.39
CA ALA A 193 2.81 2.74 -21.27
C ALA A 193 3.52 2.49 -22.61
N ASN A 194 4.62 1.74 -22.59
CA ASN A 194 5.42 1.41 -23.78
C ASN A 194 5.30 -0.07 -24.20
N GLY A 195 4.25 -0.74 -23.74
CA GLY A 195 4.10 -2.18 -23.96
C GLY A 195 4.90 -3.02 -22.98
N GLY A 196 4.88 -4.33 -23.22
CA GLY A 196 5.23 -5.34 -22.23
C GLY A 196 4.46 -6.62 -22.49
N TRP A 197 4.92 -7.75 -21.94
CA TRP A 197 4.26 -9.05 -22.09
C TRP A 197 3.97 -9.50 -23.53
N GLY A 198 4.72 -9.00 -24.51
CA GLY A 198 4.51 -9.26 -25.94
C GLY A 198 3.50 -8.34 -26.62
N SER A 199 2.93 -7.36 -25.91
CA SER A 199 2.17 -6.24 -26.49
C SER A 199 3.09 -5.07 -26.80
N VAL A 200 2.80 -4.34 -27.87
CA VAL A 200 3.53 -3.11 -28.26
C VAL A 200 3.08 -1.86 -27.50
N GLY A 201 2.00 -1.96 -26.70
CA GLY A 201 1.46 -0.86 -25.89
C GLY A 201 0.91 0.34 -26.68
N PRO A 202 0.39 1.36 -25.98
CA PRO A 202 0.05 1.38 -24.55
C PRO A 202 -1.12 0.44 -24.22
N GLN A 203 -1.11 -0.16 -23.03
CA GLN A 203 -2.17 -1.10 -22.63
C GLN A 203 -2.34 -1.15 -21.11
N LEU A 204 -3.60 -1.24 -20.66
CA LEU A 204 -3.96 -1.61 -19.29
C LEU A 204 -4.53 -3.03 -19.30
N ASP A 205 -3.84 -3.94 -18.62
CA ASP A 205 -4.35 -5.29 -18.38
C ASP A 205 -5.10 -5.34 -17.06
N THR A 206 -6.35 -5.80 -17.13
CA THR A 206 -7.13 -6.22 -15.96
C THR A 206 -7.17 -7.74 -15.90
N THR A 207 -6.65 -8.32 -14.83
CA THR A 207 -6.42 -9.77 -14.77
C THR A 207 -6.93 -10.36 -13.47
N SER A 208 -7.67 -11.47 -13.56
CA SER A 208 -8.03 -12.29 -12.40
C SER A 208 -7.33 -13.65 -12.48
N TRP A 209 -6.53 -13.99 -11.47
CA TRP A 209 -5.78 -15.25 -11.39
C TRP A 209 -6.45 -16.26 -10.47
N PHE A 210 -6.37 -17.52 -10.90
CA PHE A 210 -6.70 -18.69 -10.09
C PHE A 210 -5.44 -19.42 -9.58
N LYS A 211 -4.35 -19.44 -10.35
CA LYS A 211 -3.06 -20.03 -9.95
C LYS A 211 -1.90 -19.29 -10.56
N SER A 212 -0.82 -19.16 -9.80
CA SER A 212 0.45 -18.60 -10.26
C SER A 212 1.23 -19.57 -11.17
N ASP A 213 1.34 -20.85 -10.77
CA ASP A 213 2.06 -21.90 -11.49
C ASP A 213 1.34 -23.27 -11.41
N PRO A 214 1.05 -23.92 -12.56
CA PRO A 214 1.04 -23.31 -13.89
C PRO A 214 0.07 -22.12 -13.91
N PRO A 215 0.37 -21.08 -14.70
CA PRO A 215 -0.46 -19.88 -14.73
C PRO A 215 -1.86 -20.20 -15.24
N ASP A 216 -2.88 -19.85 -14.45
CA ASP A 216 -4.29 -20.01 -14.77
C ASP A 216 -5.02 -18.72 -14.43
N ARG A 217 -5.40 -17.96 -15.46
CA ARG A 217 -5.95 -16.60 -15.32
C ARG A 217 -6.83 -16.22 -16.50
N VAL A 218 -7.60 -15.16 -16.32
CA VAL A 218 -8.32 -14.46 -17.40
C VAL A 218 -7.92 -12.99 -17.40
N THR A 219 -7.63 -12.45 -18.58
CA THR A 219 -7.15 -11.07 -18.78
C THR A 219 -8.00 -10.38 -19.83
N HIS A 220 -8.32 -9.12 -19.59
CA HIS A 220 -8.82 -8.19 -20.60
C HIS A 220 -7.83 -7.03 -20.75
N ALA A 221 -7.57 -6.65 -22.01
CA ALA A 221 -6.60 -5.63 -22.37
C ALA A 221 -7.31 -4.40 -22.94
N LEU A 222 -7.20 -3.27 -22.25
CA LEU A 222 -7.61 -1.96 -22.77
C LEU A 222 -6.41 -1.28 -23.45
N LYS A 223 -6.44 -1.18 -24.78
CA LYS A 223 -5.39 -0.50 -25.56
C LYS A 223 -5.64 1.00 -25.62
N GLN A 224 -5.12 1.72 -24.64
CA GLN A 224 -5.30 3.16 -24.53
C GLN A 224 -4.14 3.82 -23.78
N HIS A 225 -3.83 5.05 -24.15
CA HIS A 225 -3.06 5.97 -23.32
C HIS A 225 -3.88 6.37 -22.08
N LEU A 226 -3.28 6.26 -20.91
CA LEU A 226 -3.90 6.55 -19.62
C LEU A 226 -3.09 7.55 -18.78
N LYS A 227 -2.24 8.39 -19.41
CA LYS A 227 -1.55 9.46 -18.69
C LYS A 227 -2.57 10.33 -17.95
N GLY A 228 -2.40 10.43 -16.64
CA GLY A 228 -3.25 11.24 -15.79
C GLY A 228 -3.86 10.47 -14.64
N TRP A 229 -4.71 11.17 -13.91
CA TRP A 229 -5.41 10.66 -12.76
C TRP A 229 -6.62 9.80 -13.20
N HIS A 230 -6.62 8.50 -12.86
CA HIS A 230 -7.77 7.59 -12.96
C HIS A 230 -8.28 6.99 -11.63
N THR A 231 -9.57 6.70 -11.52
CA THR A 231 -10.11 5.86 -10.42
C THR A 231 -10.20 4.42 -10.92
N MET A 232 -9.37 3.55 -10.36
CA MET A 232 -9.37 2.11 -10.63
C MET A 232 -10.13 1.40 -9.52
N MET A 233 -11.07 0.54 -9.87
CA MET A 233 -11.91 -0.13 -8.87
C MET A 233 -12.25 -1.57 -9.26
N VAL A 234 -12.01 -2.50 -8.34
CA VAL A 234 -12.49 -3.89 -8.43
C VAL A 234 -13.58 -4.13 -7.41
N THR A 235 -14.73 -4.64 -7.86
CA THR A 235 -15.80 -5.11 -6.98
C THR A 235 -15.89 -6.63 -7.06
N ALA A 236 -15.44 -7.31 -6.00
CA ALA A 236 -15.35 -8.76 -5.89
C ALA A 236 -16.37 -9.29 -4.86
N VAL A 237 -17.61 -9.46 -5.29
CA VAL A 237 -18.71 -10.00 -4.47
C VAL A 237 -19.62 -10.91 -5.31
N ASN A 238 -20.48 -11.69 -4.66
CA ASN A 238 -21.52 -12.51 -5.32
C ASN A 238 -20.97 -13.43 -6.44
N GLY A 239 -19.76 -13.97 -6.26
CA GLY A 239 -19.13 -14.88 -7.23
C GLY A 239 -18.66 -14.21 -8.53
N LYS A 240 -18.45 -12.88 -8.52
CA LYS A 240 -17.89 -12.10 -9.63
C LYS A 240 -16.78 -11.17 -9.13
N ALA A 241 -15.85 -10.82 -10.02
CA ALA A 241 -14.94 -9.69 -9.84
C ALA A 241 -15.06 -8.77 -11.06
N THR A 242 -15.58 -7.57 -10.85
CA THR A 242 -15.83 -6.57 -11.89
C THR A 242 -14.84 -5.42 -11.76
N TYR A 243 -14.11 -5.15 -12.83
CA TYR A 243 -13.11 -4.10 -12.96
C TYR A 243 -13.74 -2.90 -13.64
N THR A 244 -13.52 -1.71 -13.07
CA THR A 244 -13.95 -0.44 -13.66
C THR A 244 -12.79 0.55 -13.69
N LEU A 245 -12.84 1.46 -14.65
CA LEU A 245 -11.93 2.59 -14.78
C LEU A 245 -12.78 3.83 -15.01
N ASP A 246 -12.65 4.82 -14.13
CA ASP A 246 -13.44 6.06 -14.14
C ASP A 246 -14.96 5.80 -14.24
N GLY A 247 -15.42 4.77 -13.52
CA GLY A 247 -16.82 4.37 -13.47
C GLY A 247 -17.33 3.57 -14.67
N LYS A 248 -16.49 3.29 -15.68
CA LYS A 248 -16.82 2.43 -16.81
C LYS A 248 -16.34 1.00 -16.56
N GLU A 249 -17.20 0.01 -16.76
CA GLU A 249 -16.79 -1.40 -16.71
C GLU A 249 -15.80 -1.72 -17.85
N LEU A 250 -14.70 -2.38 -17.48
CA LEU A 250 -13.71 -2.90 -18.42
C LEU A 250 -13.88 -4.41 -18.61
N PHE A 251 -14.06 -5.12 -17.50
CA PHE A 251 -13.97 -6.57 -17.47
C PHE A 251 -14.71 -7.13 -16.26
N THR A 252 -15.35 -8.28 -16.42
CA THR A 252 -15.91 -9.05 -15.31
C THR A 252 -15.46 -10.51 -15.42
N SER A 253 -14.74 -11.00 -14.41
CA SER A 253 -14.47 -12.43 -14.22
C SER A 253 -15.46 -13.05 -13.24
N ASN A 254 -15.56 -14.38 -13.25
CA ASN A 254 -16.47 -15.13 -12.37
C ASN A 254 -15.93 -16.55 -12.10
N GLY A 255 -16.68 -17.32 -11.32
CA GLY A 255 -16.38 -18.73 -11.06
C GLY A 255 -15.10 -18.90 -10.26
N LYS A 256 -14.14 -19.66 -10.80
CA LYS A 256 -12.87 -19.93 -10.09
C LYS A 256 -11.96 -18.69 -9.95
N TYR A 257 -12.19 -17.63 -10.72
CA TYR A 257 -11.36 -16.42 -10.77
C TYR A 257 -11.85 -15.30 -9.84
N VAL A 258 -12.43 -15.66 -8.69
CA VAL A 258 -12.84 -14.72 -7.63
C VAL A 258 -11.97 -14.97 -6.39
N PRO A 259 -11.88 -14.03 -5.44
CA PRO A 259 -11.08 -14.23 -4.23
C PRO A 259 -11.48 -15.49 -3.45
N ARG A 260 -10.51 -16.41 -3.27
CA ARG A 260 -10.69 -17.66 -2.52
C ARG A 260 -10.03 -17.63 -1.15
N GLU A 261 -9.06 -16.75 -0.96
CA GLU A 261 -8.41 -16.46 0.31
C GLU A 261 -8.24 -14.95 0.52
N SER A 262 -7.73 -14.57 1.70
CA SER A 262 -7.38 -13.18 1.97
C SER A 262 -6.12 -12.78 1.22
N MET A 263 -6.11 -11.55 0.74
CA MET A 263 -5.10 -10.95 -0.12
C MET A 263 -4.54 -9.69 0.56
N ASP A 264 -3.30 -9.35 0.23
CA ASP A 264 -2.69 -8.05 0.51
C ASP A 264 -2.93 -7.12 -0.70
N VAL A 265 -3.06 -5.81 -0.46
CA VAL A 265 -3.12 -4.79 -1.52
C VAL A 265 -1.73 -4.25 -1.80
N HIS A 266 -1.36 -4.15 -3.07
CA HIS A 266 -0.06 -3.68 -3.52
C HIS A 266 -0.20 -2.54 -4.54
N PHE A 267 0.64 -1.53 -4.41
CA PHE A 267 0.94 -0.54 -5.44
C PHE A 267 2.40 -0.66 -5.81
N SER A 268 2.73 -0.69 -7.10
CA SER A 268 4.12 -0.83 -7.54
C SER A 268 4.40 -0.18 -8.89
N ASP A 269 5.63 0.32 -9.02
CA ASP A 269 6.20 0.85 -10.26
C ASP A 269 7.52 0.11 -10.53
N TRP A 270 7.57 -0.66 -11.62
CA TRP A 270 8.61 -1.66 -11.83
C TRP A 270 8.86 -1.99 -13.31
N PHE A 271 10.02 -2.58 -13.64
CA PHE A 271 10.45 -2.81 -15.02
C PHE A 271 10.39 -4.30 -15.39
N ILE A 272 9.80 -4.63 -16.53
CA ILE A 272 9.76 -6.01 -17.06
C ILE A 272 11.16 -6.49 -17.44
N ASP A 273 11.89 -5.65 -18.15
CA ASP A 273 13.23 -5.88 -18.69
C ASP A 273 14.03 -4.57 -18.78
N LEU A 274 15.25 -4.63 -19.33
CA LEU A 274 16.16 -3.48 -19.49
C LEU A 274 16.71 -3.40 -20.93
N PRO A 275 15.87 -3.09 -21.92
CA PRO A 275 16.24 -3.15 -23.33
C PRO A 275 17.12 -1.97 -23.78
N PHE A 276 17.20 -0.89 -22.99
CA PHE A 276 17.94 0.33 -23.33
C PHE A 276 18.89 0.74 -22.22
N THR A 277 20.16 0.96 -22.57
CA THR A 277 21.14 1.60 -21.68
C THR A 277 21.31 3.09 -22.01
N GLY A 278 21.68 3.91 -21.02
CA GLY A 278 21.93 5.33 -21.23
C GLY A 278 21.80 6.16 -19.97
N ALA A 279 21.43 7.43 -20.13
CA ALA A 279 21.17 8.32 -19.00
C ALA A 279 20.03 7.78 -18.12
N ALA A 280 20.08 8.13 -16.83
CA ALA A 280 19.07 7.76 -15.85
C ALA A 280 17.68 8.26 -16.27
N ARG A 281 16.68 7.40 -16.06
CA ARG A 281 15.26 7.65 -16.31
C ARG A 281 14.51 7.41 -15.02
N ASN A 282 13.59 8.32 -14.70
CA ASN A 282 12.77 8.24 -13.50
C ASN A 282 11.30 8.16 -13.90
N TRP A 283 10.61 7.09 -13.50
CA TRP A 283 9.18 6.90 -13.66
C TRP A 283 8.48 7.19 -12.33
N ASP A 284 7.28 7.76 -12.39
CA ASP A 284 6.50 8.10 -11.21
C ASP A 284 5.05 7.61 -11.38
N MET A 285 4.65 6.66 -10.54
CA MET A 285 3.26 6.34 -10.27
C MET A 285 2.82 7.07 -8.99
N LYS A 286 1.62 7.64 -8.97
CA LYS A 286 1.11 8.36 -7.79
C LYS A 286 -0.22 7.80 -7.34
N ILE A 287 -0.45 7.77 -6.03
CA ILE A 287 -1.69 7.32 -5.43
C ILE A 287 -2.17 8.44 -4.51
N ASN A 288 -3.39 8.94 -4.74
CA ASN A 288 -3.99 9.98 -3.92
C ASN A 288 -4.75 9.38 -2.73
N TRP A 289 -5.52 8.32 -2.94
CA TRP A 289 -6.22 7.63 -1.88
C TRP A 289 -6.49 6.16 -2.22
N PHE A 290 -6.63 5.34 -1.18
CA PHE A 290 -7.15 3.98 -1.25
C PHE A 290 -8.42 3.85 -0.41
N TYR A 291 -9.38 3.09 -0.92
CA TYR A 291 -10.65 2.78 -0.27
C TYR A 291 -10.96 1.29 -0.40
N TYR A 292 -11.42 0.69 0.69
CA TYR A 292 -11.95 -0.66 0.70
C TYR A 292 -13.25 -0.72 1.48
N LYS A 293 -14.22 -1.48 0.97
CA LYS A 293 -15.44 -1.86 1.67
C LYS A 293 -15.58 -3.37 1.71
N ALA A 294 -15.51 -3.95 2.90
CA ALA A 294 -15.59 -5.39 3.13
C ALA A 294 -16.98 -5.94 2.78
N GLY A 295 -17.01 -6.99 1.96
CA GLY A 295 -18.19 -7.82 1.70
C GLY A 295 -19.32 -7.16 0.90
N GLU A 296 -19.20 -5.89 0.51
CA GLU A 296 -20.27 -5.16 -0.17
C GLU A 296 -19.85 -4.67 -1.56
N ALA A 297 -20.80 -4.67 -2.50
CA ALA A 297 -20.66 -3.94 -3.75
C ALA A 297 -21.05 -2.48 -3.55
N VAL A 298 -20.11 -1.58 -3.77
CA VAL A 298 -20.34 -0.13 -3.76
C VAL A 298 -20.21 0.40 -5.18
N SER A 299 -21.13 1.27 -5.61
CA SER A 299 -21.05 1.87 -6.94
C SER A 299 -19.88 2.87 -7.02
N PRO A 300 -19.30 3.12 -8.21
CA PRO A 300 -18.24 4.13 -8.36
C PRO A 300 -18.65 5.52 -7.83
N ALA A 301 -19.92 5.91 -8.04
CA ALA A 301 -20.46 7.18 -7.58
C ALA A 301 -20.56 7.24 -6.04
N ASP A 302 -20.96 6.14 -5.40
CA ASP A 302 -21.05 6.07 -3.94
C ASP A 302 -19.67 5.99 -3.28
N VAL A 303 -18.69 5.34 -3.92
CA VAL A 303 -17.28 5.41 -3.49
C VAL A 303 -16.81 6.86 -3.51
N GLN A 304 -16.98 7.57 -4.63
CA GLN A 304 -16.56 8.98 -4.75
C GLN A 304 -17.26 9.85 -3.71
N LYS A 305 -18.57 9.71 -3.53
CA LYS A 305 -19.34 10.45 -2.52
C LYS A 305 -18.82 10.19 -1.10
N THR A 306 -18.45 8.95 -0.79
CA THR A 306 -17.91 8.58 0.53
C THR A 306 -16.53 9.20 0.75
N VAL A 307 -15.65 9.11 -0.26
CA VAL A 307 -14.31 9.73 -0.23
C VAL A 307 -14.40 11.25 -0.08
N ASP A 308 -15.27 11.91 -0.85
CA ASP A 308 -15.51 13.36 -0.73
C ASP A 308 -16.01 13.73 0.67
N GLY A 309 -16.85 12.89 1.27
CA GLY A 309 -17.29 13.03 2.65
C GLY A 309 -16.13 12.96 3.65
N PHE A 310 -15.19 12.02 3.48
CA PHE A 310 -13.99 11.95 4.31
C PHE A 310 -13.11 13.20 4.16
N TYR A 311 -12.88 13.66 2.92
CA TYR A 311 -12.13 14.90 2.69
C TYR A 311 -12.81 16.13 3.31
N ALA A 312 -14.13 16.26 3.17
CA ALA A 312 -14.89 17.37 3.77
C ALA A 312 -14.83 17.36 5.31
N ALA A 313 -14.74 16.17 5.91
CA ALA A 313 -14.59 16.00 7.35
C ALA A 313 -13.13 16.13 7.86
N GLY A 314 -12.14 16.24 6.96
CA GLY A 314 -10.72 16.20 7.32
C GLY A 314 -10.24 14.83 7.81
N THR A 315 -10.93 13.76 7.41
CA THR A 315 -10.57 12.38 7.76
C THR A 315 -9.55 11.84 6.76
N ASP A 316 -8.34 11.55 7.23
CA ASP A 316 -7.26 11.02 6.38
C ASP A 316 -7.08 9.51 6.48
N TYR A 317 -7.56 8.89 7.55
CA TYR A 317 -7.48 7.44 7.77
C TYR A 317 -8.74 6.90 8.46
N VAL A 318 -9.23 5.77 7.97
CA VAL A 318 -10.28 4.95 8.59
C VAL A 318 -9.85 3.50 8.47
N ASN A 319 -10.02 2.72 9.54
CA ASN A 319 -9.98 1.27 9.44
C ASN A 319 -10.95 0.63 10.45
N THR A 320 -12.10 0.23 9.94
CA THR A 320 -13.16 -0.49 10.65
C THR A 320 -13.37 -1.89 10.05
N VAL A 321 -12.39 -2.38 9.27
CA VAL A 321 -12.40 -3.74 8.74
C VAL A 321 -12.27 -4.71 9.93
N PRO A 322 -13.13 -5.73 10.05
CA PRO A 322 -13.02 -6.70 11.13
C PRO A 322 -11.63 -7.33 11.15
N LYS A 323 -11.00 -7.36 12.32
CA LYS A 323 -9.77 -8.14 12.52
C LYS A 323 -10.17 -9.61 12.45
N SER A 324 -9.53 -10.35 11.54
CA SER A 324 -9.69 -11.81 11.40
C SER A 324 -9.17 -12.56 12.61
#